data_AF-A0A449BIS0-F1
#
_entry.id   AF-A0A449BIS0-F1
#
_cell.length_a   1.000
_cell.length_b   1.000
_cell.length_c   1.000
_cell.angle_alpha   90.00
_cell.angle_beta   90.00
_cell.angle_gamma   90.00
#
_symmetry.space_group_name_H-M   'P 1'
#
loop_
_entity.id
_entity.type
_entity.pdbx_description
1 polymer ?
#
loop_
_entity_poly.entity_id
_entity_poly.type
_entity_poly.pdbx_seq_one_letter_code
_entity_poly.pdbx_strand_id
1 'polypeptide(L)'
;MKIFKIILINLLVSTFVILSLLFGNTDNEYFSYALGVIFGIWAVVIYKTFIIIKNPNQAKKVYDERQLLSRGKCYEISFFTLGGTLLLDGFIRMMFNFHWSNYIVGVISAIFISVSVFSALAIKKDAYEGINSNRSQLIIVLLVMGLFNLVIAVMSIINGEFIEGNMVTSYFLSLLAGVMSLVIAGFTMYKKFKEGQEHEES
;
A
#
# COMPACT_ATOMS: atom_id res chain seq x y z
N MET A 1 -5.15 29.18 -10.43
CA MET A 1 -4.90 29.26 -8.98
C MET A 1 -4.72 27.89 -8.28
N LYS A 2 -5.52 26.85 -8.58
CA LYS A 2 -5.37 25.51 -7.94
C LYS A 2 -4.03 24.79 -8.25
N ILE A 3 -3.58 24.84 -9.50
CA ILE A 3 -2.34 24.16 -9.95
C ILE A 3 -1.10 24.76 -9.27
N PHE A 4 -1.02 26.08 -9.15
CA PHE A 4 0.08 26.77 -8.48
C PHE A 4 0.20 26.40 -6.99
N LYS A 5 -0.94 26.28 -6.27
CA LYS A 5 -0.94 25.81 -4.88
C LYS A 5 -0.44 24.36 -4.74
N ILE A 6 -0.80 23.49 -5.68
CA ILE A 6 -0.34 22.08 -5.69
C ILE A 6 1.18 22.01 -5.90
N ILE A 7 1.70 22.78 -6.86
CA ILE A 7 3.15 22.84 -7.13
C ILE A 7 3.91 23.39 -5.91
N LEU A 8 3.40 24.44 -5.28
CA LEU A 8 4.03 25.05 -4.09
C LEU A 8 4.06 24.09 -2.90
N ILE A 9 2.98 23.34 -2.67
CA ILE A 9 2.93 22.31 -1.62
C ILE A 9 3.94 21.20 -1.94
N ASN A 10 4.02 20.73 -3.19
CA ASN A 10 4.98 19.71 -3.57
C ASN A 10 6.44 20.17 -3.39
N LEU A 11 6.74 21.41 -3.73
CA LEU A 11 8.06 21.99 -3.56
C LEU A 11 8.44 22.06 -2.06
N LEU A 12 7.52 22.56 -1.22
CA LEU A 12 7.73 22.72 0.23
C LEU A 12 8.00 21.40 0.93
N VAL A 13 7.27 20.35 0.57
CA VAL A 13 7.47 19.09 1.26
C VAL A 13 8.61 18.29 0.64
N SER A 14 8.87 18.39 -0.66
CA SER A 14 10.12 17.83 -1.23
C SER A 14 11.36 18.43 -0.56
N THR A 15 11.35 19.73 -0.26
CA THR A 15 12.42 20.36 0.54
C THR A 15 12.45 19.86 1.97
N PHE A 16 11.30 19.62 2.61
CA PHE A 16 11.25 19.00 3.94
C PHE A 16 11.81 17.56 3.96
N VAL A 17 11.49 16.74 2.94
CA VAL A 17 12.04 15.38 2.80
C VAL A 17 13.54 15.42 2.57
N ILE A 18 14.02 16.31 1.69
CA ILE A 18 15.46 16.50 1.45
C ILE A 18 16.17 16.98 2.73
N LEU A 19 15.56 17.91 3.49
CA LEU A 19 16.10 18.33 4.78
C LEU A 19 16.18 17.17 5.77
N SER A 20 15.13 16.34 5.85
CA SER A 20 15.15 15.17 6.70
C SER A 20 16.23 14.17 6.28
N LEU A 21 16.50 13.99 4.98
CA LEU A 21 17.60 13.14 4.50
C LEU A 21 18.98 13.72 4.84
N LEU A 22 19.14 15.04 4.83
CA LEU A 22 20.43 15.70 5.09
C LEU A 22 20.77 15.82 6.59
N PHE A 23 19.76 15.97 7.45
CA PHE A 23 19.93 16.16 8.90
C PHE A 23 19.48 14.96 9.73
N GLY A 24 19.02 13.92 9.06
CA GLY A 24 18.51 12.70 9.65
C GLY A 24 19.60 11.76 10.10
N ASN A 25 19.48 11.23 11.31
CA ASN A 25 20.43 10.24 11.81
C ASN A 25 20.20 8.89 11.11
N THR A 26 20.99 8.61 10.07
CA THR A 26 20.87 7.43 9.19
C THR A 26 21.11 6.11 9.89
N ASP A 27 21.71 6.14 11.07
CA ASP A 27 22.04 4.94 11.84
C ASP A 27 20.83 4.39 12.62
N ASN A 28 19.71 5.12 12.62
CA ASN A 28 18.48 4.70 13.30
C ASN A 28 17.52 4.03 12.30
N GLU A 29 17.26 2.73 12.49
CA GLU A 29 16.37 1.95 11.63
C GLU A 29 14.96 2.55 11.51
N TYR A 30 14.40 3.10 12.60
CA TYR A 30 13.09 3.75 12.59
C TYR A 30 13.08 5.00 11.71
N PHE A 31 14.21 5.71 11.65
CA PHE A 31 14.37 6.87 10.82
C PHE A 31 14.38 6.49 9.33
N SER A 32 15.06 5.39 8.98
CA SER A 32 15.05 4.83 7.62
C SER A 32 13.65 4.36 7.19
N TYR A 33 12.89 3.68 8.06
CA TYR A 33 11.51 3.28 7.76
C TYR A 33 10.58 4.47 7.56
N ALA A 34 10.66 5.48 8.44
CA ALA A 34 9.86 6.69 8.31
C ALA A 34 10.16 7.42 6.98
N LEU A 35 11.44 7.54 6.62
CA LEU A 35 11.86 8.10 5.34
C LEU A 35 11.31 7.31 4.14
N GLY A 36 11.36 5.98 4.19
CA GLY A 36 10.81 5.13 3.13
C GLY A 36 9.31 5.35 2.91
N VAL A 37 8.52 5.42 3.99
CA VAL A 37 7.08 5.70 3.92
C VAL A 37 6.82 7.10 3.37
N ILE A 38 7.55 8.10 3.87
CA ILE A 38 7.43 9.48 3.41
C ILE A 38 7.77 9.56 1.91
N PHE A 39 8.89 8.98 1.49
CA PHE A 39 9.32 8.95 0.09
C PHE A 39 8.29 8.26 -0.82
N GLY A 40 7.71 7.14 -0.37
CA GLY A 40 6.66 6.44 -1.10
C GLY A 40 5.41 7.29 -1.30
N ILE A 41 4.91 7.95 -0.24
CA ILE A 41 3.79 8.88 -0.32
C ILE A 41 4.13 10.03 -1.29
N TRP A 42 5.36 10.55 -1.21
CA TRP A 42 5.84 11.65 -2.07
C TRP A 42 5.90 11.29 -3.55
N ALA A 43 6.43 10.13 -3.88
CA ALA A 43 6.50 9.66 -5.26
C ALA A 43 5.10 9.58 -5.91
N VAL A 44 4.10 9.11 -5.17
CA VAL A 44 2.70 9.04 -5.64
C VAL A 44 2.11 10.43 -5.89
N VAL A 45 2.37 11.39 -5.00
CA VAL A 45 1.87 12.77 -5.14
C VAL A 45 2.49 13.46 -6.36
N ILE A 46 3.81 13.33 -6.55
CA ILE A 46 4.52 13.90 -7.71
C ILE A 46 3.98 13.29 -9.01
N TYR A 47 3.87 11.96 -9.06
CA TYR A 47 3.36 11.26 -10.25
C TYR A 47 1.94 11.70 -10.62
N LYS A 48 1.02 11.76 -9.64
CA LYS A 48 -0.34 12.26 -9.89
C LYS A 48 -0.35 13.72 -10.35
N THR A 49 0.48 14.56 -9.75
CA THR A 49 0.57 15.98 -10.13
C THR A 49 1.04 16.12 -11.59
N PHE A 50 2.06 15.35 -11.96
CA PHE A 50 2.58 15.31 -13.33
C PHE A 50 1.50 14.88 -14.35
N ILE A 51 0.72 13.85 -14.02
CA ILE A 51 -0.40 13.41 -14.87
C ILE A 51 -1.47 14.50 -15.01
N ILE A 52 -1.86 15.17 -13.92
CA ILE A 52 -2.88 16.23 -13.94
C ILE A 52 -2.42 17.41 -14.80
N ILE A 53 -1.13 17.78 -14.73
CA ILE A 53 -0.55 18.84 -15.57
C ILE A 53 -0.57 18.42 -17.04
N LYS A 54 -0.21 17.17 -17.36
CA LYS A 54 -0.16 16.67 -18.74
C LYS A 54 -1.55 16.48 -19.36
N ASN A 55 -2.53 16.07 -18.56
CA ASN A 55 -3.90 15.79 -19.01
C ASN A 55 -4.94 16.44 -18.08
N PRO A 56 -5.19 17.75 -18.19
CA PRO A 56 -6.13 18.46 -17.32
C PRO A 56 -7.57 17.92 -17.42
N ASN A 57 -7.94 17.31 -18.55
CA ASN A 57 -9.24 16.68 -18.73
C ASN A 57 -9.43 15.39 -17.90
N GLN A 58 -8.35 14.72 -17.46
CA GLN A 58 -8.46 13.58 -16.53
C GLN A 58 -8.92 14.02 -15.13
N ALA A 59 -8.63 15.25 -14.71
CA ALA A 59 -9.10 15.79 -13.44
C ALA A 59 -10.63 15.97 -13.40
N LYS A 60 -11.28 15.93 -14.57
CA LYS A 60 -12.74 16.07 -14.74
C LYS A 60 -13.49 14.75 -14.84
N LYS A 61 -12.83 13.58 -14.67
CA LYS A 61 -13.54 12.30 -14.60
C LYS A 61 -14.39 12.26 -13.33
N VAL A 62 -15.66 12.61 -13.49
CA VAL A 62 -16.67 12.52 -12.43
C VAL A 62 -17.04 11.05 -12.31
N TYR A 63 -16.83 10.48 -11.13
CA TYR A 63 -17.27 9.13 -10.84
C TYR A 63 -18.79 9.11 -10.71
N ASP A 64 -19.43 8.10 -11.30
CA ASP A 64 -20.86 7.84 -11.12
C ASP A 64 -21.15 7.64 -9.62
N GLU A 65 -22.32 8.10 -9.16
CA GLU A 65 -22.79 8.00 -7.78
C GLU A 65 -22.74 6.55 -7.28
N ARG A 66 -23.02 5.58 -8.17
CA ARG A 66 -22.92 4.14 -7.88
C ARG A 66 -21.50 3.69 -7.56
N GLN A 67 -20.50 4.23 -8.25
CA GLN A 67 -19.09 3.94 -7.98
C GLN A 67 -18.64 4.57 -6.66
N LEU A 68 -19.10 5.79 -6.36
CA LEU A 68 -18.81 6.47 -5.08
C LEU A 68 -19.39 5.70 -3.90
N LEU A 69 -20.65 5.25 -3.97
CA LEU A 69 -21.28 4.43 -2.94
C LEU A 69 -20.55 3.10 -2.75
N SER A 70 -20.14 2.45 -3.84
CA SER A 70 -19.41 1.19 -3.78
C SER A 70 -18.04 1.35 -3.11
N ARG A 71 -17.34 2.45 -3.39
CA ARG A 71 -16.08 2.82 -2.72
C ARG A 71 -16.25 3.09 -1.25
N GLY A 72 -17.29 3.86 -0.88
CA GLY A 72 -17.60 4.15 0.52
C GLY A 72 -17.75 2.88 1.33
N LYS A 73 -18.51 1.90 0.82
CA LYS A 73 -18.68 0.59 1.46
C LYS A 73 -17.37 -0.20 1.56
N CYS A 74 -16.49 -0.13 0.56
CA CYS A 74 -15.17 -0.78 0.66
C CYS A 74 -14.30 -0.13 1.74
N TYR A 75 -14.31 1.21 1.83
CA TYR A 75 -13.57 1.94 2.85
C TYR A 75 -14.06 1.60 4.25
N GLU A 76 -15.38 1.59 4.47
CA GLU A 76 -16.00 1.23 5.74
C GLU A 76 -15.54 -0.13 6.27
N ILE A 77 -15.64 -1.18 5.43
CA ILE A 77 -15.22 -2.53 5.81
C ILE A 77 -13.72 -2.58 6.14
N SER A 78 -12.90 -1.87 5.37
CA SER A 78 -11.44 -1.86 5.54
C SER A 78 -11.02 -1.09 6.78
N PHE A 79 -11.75 -0.02 7.11
CA PHE A 79 -11.56 0.74 8.34
C PHE A 79 -11.87 -0.11 9.57
N PHE A 80 -12.98 -0.84 9.58
CA PHE A 80 -13.29 -1.79 10.66
C PHE A 80 -12.28 -2.94 10.73
N THR A 81 -11.76 -3.38 9.58
CA THR A 81 -10.67 -4.37 9.53
C THR A 81 -9.41 -3.83 10.21
N LEU A 82 -9.01 -2.57 9.94
CA LEU A 82 -7.86 -1.94 10.58
C LEU A 82 -8.05 -1.80 12.09
N GLY A 83 -9.20 -1.29 12.52
CA GLY A 83 -9.54 -1.17 13.94
C GLY A 83 -9.52 -2.53 14.63
N GLY A 84 -10.12 -3.54 14.01
CA GLY A 84 -10.16 -4.91 14.52
C GLY A 84 -8.78 -5.55 14.64
N THR A 85 -7.91 -5.40 13.63
CA THR A 85 -6.56 -5.96 13.68
C THR A 85 -5.67 -5.25 14.70
N LEU A 86 -5.80 -3.93 14.86
CA LEU A 86 -5.10 -3.18 15.90
C LEU A 86 -5.57 -3.58 17.31
N LEU A 87 -6.89 -3.75 17.50
CA LEU A 87 -7.44 -4.21 18.78
C LEU A 87 -6.98 -5.64 19.10
N LEU A 88 -6.94 -6.52 18.10
CA LEU A 88 -6.43 -7.88 18.25
C LEU A 88 -4.95 -7.88 18.64
N ASP A 89 -4.12 -7.08 17.96
CA ASP A 89 -2.69 -6.93 18.29
C ASP A 89 -2.49 -6.43 19.73
N GLY A 90 -3.22 -5.39 20.12
CA GLY A 90 -3.20 -4.86 21.49
C GLY A 90 -3.65 -5.88 22.53
N PHE A 91 -4.72 -6.62 22.24
CA PHE A 91 -5.24 -7.67 23.12
C PHE A 91 -4.23 -8.81 23.29
N ILE A 92 -3.59 -9.26 22.20
CA ILE A 92 -2.57 -10.31 22.25
C ILE A 92 -1.41 -9.88 23.15
N ARG A 93 -0.90 -8.66 22.95
CA ARG A 93 0.21 -8.12 23.73
C ARG A 93 -0.15 -7.97 25.21
N MET A 94 -1.36 -7.49 25.52
CA MET A 94 -1.77 -7.21 26.90
C MET A 94 -2.17 -8.46 27.68
N MET A 95 -2.94 -9.37 27.09
CA MET A 95 -3.49 -10.53 27.81
C MET A 95 -2.50 -11.68 27.90
N PHE A 96 -1.70 -11.90 26.86
CA PHE A 96 -0.73 -13.00 26.82
C PHE A 96 0.69 -12.55 27.16
N ASN A 97 0.91 -11.25 27.44
CA ASN A 97 2.25 -10.65 27.58
C ASN A 97 3.20 -10.99 26.43
N PHE A 98 2.63 -11.34 25.27
CA PHE A 98 3.36 -11.87 24.12
C PHE A 98 3.65 -10.76 23.12
N HIS A 99 4.90 -10.35 23.09
CA HIS A 99 5.40 -9.34 22.17
C HIS A 99 5.96 -10.07 20.95
N TRP A 100 5.12 -10.28 19.94
CA TRP A 100 5.55 -10.99 18.73
C TRP A 100 6.45 -10.14 17.83
N SER A 101 6.36 -8.82 17.92
CA SER A 101 7.15 -7.83 17.17
C SER A 101 7.25 -6.51 17.93
N ASN A 102 8.04 -5.56 17.43
CA ASN A 102 7.95 -4.17 17.86
C ASN A 102 6.55 -3.58 17.54
N TYR A 103 6.08 -2.63 18.36
CA TYR A 103 4.83 -1.88 18.14
C TYR A 103 4.68 -1.33 16.72
N ILE A 104 5.73 -0.73 16.14
CA ILE A 104 5.64 -0.15 14.79
C ILE A 104 5.40 -1.23 13.73
N VAL A 105 6.07 -2.38 13.85
CA VAL A 105 5.90 -3.52 12.94
C VAL A 105 4.46 -4.06 13.04
N GLY A 106 3.91 -4.15 14.25
CA GLY A 106 2.51 -4.52 14.46
C GLY A 106 1.51 -3.56 13.80
N VAL A 107 1.69 -2.25 14.00
CA VAL A 107 0.82 -1.22 13.41
C VAL A 107 0.88 -1.23 11.88
N ILE A 108 2.08 -1.28 11.29
CA ILE A 108 2.22 -1.33 9.82
C ILE A 108 1.62 -2.62 9.26
N SER A 109 1.76 -3.74 9.96
CA SER A 109 1.13 -5.01 9.56
C SER A 109 -0.39 -4.90 9.52
N ALA A 110 -1.01 -4.27 10.52
CA ALA A 110 -2.45 -4.02 10.55
C ALA A 110 -2.90 -3.15 9.36
N ILE A 111 -2.11 -2.13 8.99
CA ILE A 111 -2.35 -1.29 7.81
C ILE A 111 -2.30 -2.13 6.53
N PHE A 112 -1.30 -2.98 6.34
CA PHE A 112 -1.18 -3.83 5.16
C PHE A 112 -2.35 -4.80 5.01
N ILE A 113 -2.81 -5.39 6.12
CA ILE A 113 -4.00 -6.27 6.11
C ILE A 113 -5.23 -5.48 5.66
N SER A 114 -5.47 -4.31 6.27
CA SER A 114 -6.61 -3.45 5.92
C SER A 114 -6.60 -2.99 4.46
N VAL A 115 -5.46 -2.51 3.96
CA VAL A 115 -5.30 -2.06 2.57
C VAL A 115 -5.53 -3.20 1.58
N SER A 116 -5.18 -4.42 1.96
CA SER A 116 -5.39 -5.58 1.08
C SER A 116 -6.84 -6.00 1.00
N VAL A 117 -7.55 -5.98 2.14
CA VAL A 117 -9.01 -6.17 2.17
C VAL A 117 -9.69 -5.09 1.33
N PHE A 118 -9.28 -3.83 1.48
CA PHE A 118 -9.76 -2.73 0.66
C PHE A 118 -9.57 -3.00 -0.83
N SER A 119 -8.35 -3.38 -1.21
CA SER A 119 -7.96 -3.62 -2.60
C SER A 119 -8.78 -4.76 -3.22
N ALA A 120 -8.92 -5.89 -2.51
CA ALA A 120 -9.71 -7.02 -2.96
C ALA A 120 -11.20 -6.66 -3.17
N LEU A 121 -11.80 -5.94 -2.22
CA LEU A 121 -13.19 -5.49 -2.32
C LEU A 121 -13.39 -4.46 -3.44
N ALA A 122 -12.44 -3.54 -3.59
CA ALA A 122 -12.46 -2.52 -4.64
C ALA A 122 -12.34 -3.14 -6.04
N ILE A 123 -11.47 -4.13 -6.21
CA ILE A 123 -11.35 -4.91 -7.44
C ILE A 123 -12.67 -5.64 -7.71
N LYS A 124 -13.25 -6.32 -6.71
CA LYS A 124 -14.50 -7.08 -6.89
C LYS A 124 -15.67 -6.20 -7.34
N LYS A 125 -15.78 -4.96 -6.83
CA LYS A 125 -16.90 -4.05 -7.12
C LYS A 125 -16.68 -3.12 -8.32
N ASP A 126 -15.62 -3.32 -9.11
CA ASP A 126 -15.20 -2.37 -10.17
C ASP A 126 -15.15 -0.93 -9.68
N ALA A 127 -14.73 -0.76 -8.43
CA ALA A 127 -14.82 0.52 -7.77
C ALA A 127 -13.93 1.56 -8.46
N TYR A 128 -12.94 1.17 -9.28
CA TYR A 128 -11.98 2.07 -9.92
C TYR A 128 -11.85 1.84 -11.43
N GLU A 129 -12.42 2.74 -12.24
CA GLU A 129 -12.25 2.73 -13.71
C GLU A 129 -10.78 2.83 -14.16
N GLY A 130 -9.96 3.63 -13.46
CA GLY A 130 -8.55 3.78 -13.81
C GLY A 130 -7.72 2.51 -13.57
N ILE A 131 -8.17 1.65 -12.66
CA ILE A 131 -7.60 0.31 -12.48
C ILE A 131 -8.03 -0.58 -13.65
N ASN A 132 -9.29 -0.51 -14.10
CA ASN A 132 -9.78 -1.27 -15.25
C ASN A 132 -9.04 -0.97 -16.55
N SER A 133 -8.75 0.29 -16.84
CA SER A 133 -8.12 0.67 -18.12
C SER A 133 -6.68 0.13 -18.27
N ASN A 134 -5.95 -0.05 -17.17
CA ASN A 134 -4.53 -0.44 -17.19
C ASN A 134 -4.23 -1.64 -16.26
N ARG A 135 -5.16 -2.61 -16.13
CA ARG A 135 -4.99 -3.77 -15.23
C ARG A 135 -3.69 -4.53 -15.46
N SER A 136 -3.26 -4.69 -16.72
CA SER A 136 -2.01 -5.39 -17.05
C SER A 136 -0.77 -4.69 -16.47
N GLN A 137 -0.71 -3.35 -16.51
CA GLN A 137 0.39 -2.59 -15.92
C GLN A 137 0.40 -2.70 -14.40
N LEU A 138 -0.78 -2.62 -13.78
CA LEU A 138 -0.93 -2.79 -12.33
C LEU A 138 -0.49 -4.19 -11.89
N ILE A 139 -0.87 -5.24 -12.62
CA ILE A 139 -0.44 -6.62 -12.34
C ILE A 139 1.10 -6.72 -12.38
N ILE A 140 1.75 -6.18 -13.41
CA ILE A 140 3.21 -6.21 -13.54
C ILE A 140 3.88 -5.50 -12.36
N VAL A 141 3.41 -4.30 -12.01
CA VAL A 141 3.97 -3.54 -10.87
C VAL A 141 3.81 -4.33 -9.57
N LEU A 142 2.65 -4.91 -9.30
CA LEU A 142 2.40 -5.71 -8.10
C LEU A 142 3.25 -6.99 -8.07
N LEU A 143 3.45 -7.65 -9.21
CA LEU A 143 4.32 -8.82 -9.29
C LEU A 143 5.78 -8.46 -9.02
N VAL A 144 6.30 -7.40 -9.63
CA VAL A 144 7.69 -6.96 -9.43
C VAL A 144 7.91 -6.54 -7.97
N MET A 145 7.02 -5.70 -7.42
CA MET A 145 7.09 -5.29 -6.02
C MET A 145 6.96 -6.48 -5.08
N GLY A 146 6.04 -7.40 -5.38
CA GLY A 146 5.79 -8.60 -4.59
C GLY A 146 7.03 -9.49 -4.50
N LEU A 147 7.60 -9.84 -5.67
CA LEU A 147 8.80 -10.67 -5.76
C LEU A 147 10.01 -10.01 -5.09
N PHE A 148 10.24 -8.71 -5.33
CA PHE A 148 11.36 -8.00 -4.73
C PHE A 148 11.29 -8.01 -3.19
N ASN A 149 10.10 -7.77 -2.63
CA ASN A 149 9.89 -7.80 -1.19
C ASN A 149 10.04 -9.22 -0.60
N LEU A 150 9.60 -10.26 -1.33
CA LEU A 150 9.82 -11.64 -0.92
C LEU A 150 11.29 -12.02 -0.94
N VAL A 151 12.07 -11.56 -1.93
CA VAL A 151 13.52 -11.79 -1.97
C VAL A 151 14.19 -11.19 -0.73
N ILE A 152 13.85 -9.95 -0.36
CA ILE A 152 14.37 -9.32 0.86
C ILE A 152 14.04 -10.17 2.10
N ALA A 153 12.79 -10.62 2.22
CA ALA A 153 12.37 -11.45 3.34
C ALA A 153 13.09 -12.80 3.39
N VAL A 154 13.23 -13.49 2.25
CA VAL A 154 13.93 -14.78 2.15
C VAL A 154 15.41 -14.62 2.48
N MET A 155 16.06 -13.57 1.98
CA MET A 155 17.47 -13.30 2.30
C MET A 155 17.66 -13.05 3.80
N SER A 156 16.75 -12.31 4.44
CA SER A 156 16.77 -12.11 5.90
C SER A 156 16.60 -13.43 6.67
N ILE A 157 15.73 -14.33 6.21
CA ILE A 157 15.57 -15.68 6.82
C ILE A 157 16.88 -16.48 6.70
N ILE A 158 17.51 -16.46 5.52
CA ILE A 158 18.77 -17.18 5.27
C ILE A 158 19.91 -16.61 6.14
N ASN A 159 19.95 -15.29 6.32
CA ASN A 159 20.96 -14.62 7.14
C ASN A 159 20.71 -14.74 8.66
N GLY A 160 19.56 -15.28 9.08
CA GLY A 160 19.18 -15.37 10.49
C GLY A 160 18.73 -14.05 11.12
N GLU A 161 18.44 -13.03 10.31
CA GLU A 161 18.05 -11.68 10.73
C GLU A 161 16.52 -11.52 10.87
N PHE A 162 15.76 -12.55 10.52
CA PHE A 162 14.29 -12.48 10.50
C PHE A 162 13.66 -12.51 11.91
N ILE A 163 14.36 -13.12 12.87
CA ILE A 163 13.95 -13.21 14.27
C ILE A 163 15.11 -12.70 15.11
N GLU A 164 14.85 -11.69 15.93
CA GLU A 164 15.83 -11.16 16.87
C GLU A 164 15.31 -11.39 18.30
N GLY A 165 16.02 -12.21 19.05
CA GLY A 165 15.56 -12.70 20.36
C GLY A 165 14.28 -13.54 20.22
N ASN A 166 13.15 -12.99 20.70
CA ASN A 166 11.83 -13.63 20.65
C ASN A 166 10.83 -12.90 19.75
N MET A 167 11.29 -11.92 18.96
CA MET A 167 10.44 -11.07 18.12
C MET A 167 10.77 -11.21 16.65
N VAL A 168 9.76 -11.12 15.79
CA VAL A 168 10.00 -10.91 14.36
C VAL A 168 10.50 -9.49 14.13
N THR A 169 11.51 -9.39 13.29
CA THR A 169 12.10 -8.11 12.91
C THR A 169 11.25 -7.42 11.84
N SER A 170 11.64 -6.21 11.46
CA SER A 170 11.00 -5.41 10.42
C SER A 170 11.05 -6.05 9.02
N TYR A 171 11.92 -7.06 8.79
CA TYR A 171 11.90 -7.88 7.56
C TYR A 171 10.58 -8.65 7.38
N PHE A 172 9.82 -8.86 8.47
CA PHE A 172 8.45 -9.37 8.40
C PHE A 172 7.54 -8.45 7.55
N LEU A 173 7.76 -7.14 7.56
CA LEU A 173 6.98 -6.21 6.74
C LEU A 173 7.27 -6.41 5.25
N SER A 174 8.51 -6.73 4.88
CA SER A 174 8.84 -7.11 3.50
C SER A 174 8.15 -8.41 3.12
N LEU A 175 8.13 -9.42 4.00
CA LEU A 175 7.39 -10.66 3.75
C LEU A 175 5.89 -10.36 3.50
N LEU A 176 5.29 -9.60 4.40
CA LEU A 176 3.87 -9.25 4.34
C LEU A 176 3.56 -8.43 3.08
N ALA A 177 4.33 -7.38 2.79
CA ALA A 177 4.19 -6.58 1.56
C ALA A 177 4.28 -7.45 0.30
N GLY A 178 5.23 -8.38 0.29
CA GLY A 178 5.43 -9.34 -0.80
C GLY A 178 4.19 -10.20 -1.05
N VAL A 179 3.73 -10.89 0.00
CA VAL A 179 2.54 -11.75 -0.06
C VAL A 179 1.30 -10.97 -0.46
N MET A 180 1.02 -9.83 0.18
CA MET A 180 -0.17 -9.04 -0.12
C MET A 180 -0.19 -8.53 -1.57
N SER A 181 0.97 -8.08 -2.09
CA SER A 181 1.09 -7.64 -3.47
C SER A 181 0.76 -8.76 -4.46
N LEU A 182 1.27 -9.98 -4.20
CA LEU A 182 0.96 -11.16 -5.03
C LEU A 182 -0.50 -11.59 -4.92
N VAL A 183 -1.10 -11.52 -3.73
CA VAL A 183 -2.53 -11.82 -3.52
C VAL A 183 -3.40 -10.85 -4.34
N ILE A 184 -3.12 -9.54 -4.27
CA ILE A 184 -3.86 -8.52 -5.03
C ILE A 184 -3.65 -8.73 -6.54
N ALA A 185 -2.42 -9.05 -6.98
CA ALA A 185 -2.13 -9.37 -8.37
C ALA A 185 -2.93 -10.59 -8.85
N GLY A 186 -2.97 -11.65 -8.03
CA GLY A 186 -3.75 -12.87 -8.28
C GLY A 186 -5.24 -12.60 -8.42
N PHE A 187 -5.84 -11.84 -7.48
CA PHE A 187 -7.24 -11.42 -7.58
C PHE A 187 -7.52 -10.61 -8.85
N THR A 188 -6.61 -9.69 -9.21
CA THR A 188 -6.75 -8.87 -10.42
C THR A 188 -6.64 -9.71 -11.68
N MET A 189 -5.71 -10.67 -11.71
CA MET A 189 -5.55 -11.62 -12.81
C MET A 189 -6.78 -12.50 -12.97
N TYR A 190 -7.23 -13.15 -11.88
CA TYR A 190 -8.44 -13.98 -11.88
C TYR A 190 -9.64 -13.24 -12.45
N LYS A 191 -9.86 -12.00 -12.00
CA LYS A 191 -10.93 -11.16 -12.51
C LYS A 191 -10.80 -10.88 -14.01
N LYS A 192 -9.60 -10.53 -14.46
CA LYS A 192 -9.31 -10.28 -15.88
C LYS A 192 -9.59 -11.52 -16.75
N PHE A 193 -9.22 -12.72 -16.27
CA PHE A 193 -9.52 -13.97 -16.98
C PHE A 193 -11.03 -14.25 -17.07
N LYS A 194 -11.77 -14.05 -15.97
CA LYS A 194 -13.23 -14.27 -15.94
C LYS A 194 -13.97 -13.37 -16.92
N GLU A 195 -13.64 -12.08 -16.95
CA GLU A 195 -14.25 -11.14 -17.89
C GLU A 195 -13.90 -11.45 -19.35
N GLY A 196 -12.70 -12.01 -19.62
CA GLY A 196 -12.33 -12.46 -20.96
C GLY A 196 -13.22 -13.60 -21.48
N GLN A 197 -13.58 -14.56 -20.61
CA GLN A 197 -14.46 -15.67 -20.98
C GLN A 197 -15.90 -15.21 -21.28
N GLU A 198 -16.44 -14.29 -20.47
CA GLU A 198 -17.77 -13.72 -20.67
C GLU A 198 -17.89 -12.96 -22.01
N HIS A 199 -16.78 -12.42 -22.53
CA HIS A 199 -16.73 -11.75 -23.83
C HIS A 199 -16.60 -12.70 -25.02
N GLU A 200 -16.08 -13.93 -24.83
CA GLU A 200 -15.98 -14.94 -25.88
C GLU A 200 -17.30 -15.73 -26.05
N GLU A 201 -18.15 -15.76 -25.03
CA GLU A 201 -19.45 -16.44 -25.04
C GLU A 201 -20.64 -15.57 -25.54
N SER A 202 -20.41 -14.28 -25.83
CA SER A 202 -21.40 -13.27 -26.25
C SER A 202 -21.28 -12.93 -27.73
#